data_AF-A0A3A8KZX5-F1
#
_entry.id   AF-A0A3A8KZX5-F1
#
_cell.length_a   1.000
_cell.length_b   1.000
_cell.length_c   1.000
_cell.angle_alpha   90.00
_cell.angle_beta   90.00
_cell.angle_gamma   90.00
#
_symmetry.space_group_name_H-M   'P 1'
#
loop_
_entity.id
_entity.type
_entity.pdbx_description
1 polymer ?
#
loop_
_entity_poly.entity_id
_entity_poly.type
_entity_poly.pdbx_seq_one_letter_code
_entity_poly.pdbx_strand_id
1 'polypeptide(L)'
;MSRRNLAGLSALLLLVAASAAEAKQWKYAGMHPRTGQPGDGLCHLETTHVHSVAPQYADTLYRTHDNTYVFIGDPTPFGYDGPRHAYYGHHPVVLNVIINIDVDVDEVEYCYHDGPHYHAYEPPPRQEFVDKEEVHYYAGEYPDAYRRDNPKLVRVNTVYRGWNAPRPEVTFAPPPQYHGPIIQVNVGVDVDVRVGSRPPPPSREVIIIREDDDHDHDHHHDNGKHKGHKNKKFKGRD
;
A
#
# COMPACT_ATOMS: atom_id res chain seq x y z
N MET A 1 54.89 -27.45 -41.24
CA MET A 1 53.62 -27.33 -40.48
C MET A 1 52.90 -26.06 -40.94
N SER A 2 51.67 -26.23 -41.44
CA SER A 2 51.01 -25.31 -42.39
C SER A 2 50.45 -24.04 -41.73
N ARG A 3 50.91 -22.86 -42.17
CA ARG A 3 50.38 -21.54 -41.80
C ARG A 3 48.88 -21.34 -42.10
N ARG A 4 48.28 -22.23 -42.91
CA ARG A 4 46.84 -22.19 -43.24
C ARG A 4 45.93 -22.65 -42.10
N ASN A 5 46.46 -23.41 -41.13
CA ASN A 5 45.65 -23.92 -40.02
C ASN A 5 45.51 -22.93 -38.85
N LEU A 6 46.40 -21.92 -38.75
CA LEU A 6 46.32 -20.90 -37.70
C LEU A 6 45.26 -19.83 -38.02
N ALA A 7 45.16 -19.40 -39.29
CA ALA A 7 44.22 -18.35 -39.70
C ALA A 7 42.75 -18.78 -39.53
N GLY A 8 42.44 -20.05 -39.82
CA GLY A 8 41.09 -20.59 -39.63
C GLY A 8 40.69 -20.69 -38.14
N LEU A 9 41.64 -21.03 -37.27
CA LEU A 9 41.39 -21.09 -35.82
C LEU A 9 41.20 -19.70 -35.20
N SER A 10 41.98 -18.70 -35.65
CA SER A 10 41.83 -17.31 -35.19
C SER A 10 40.52 -16.68 -35.66
N ALA A 11 40.06 -16.98 -36.87
CA ALA A 11 38.76 -16.51 -37.36
C ALA A 11 37.58 -17.12 -36.58
N LEU A 12 37.66 -18.41 -36.22
CA LEU A 12 36.63 -19.05 -35.38
C LEU A 12 36.61 -18.46 -33.96
N LEU A 13 37.77 -18.19 -33.35
CA LEU A 13 37.86 -17.56 -32.03
C LEU A 13 37.33 -16.12 -32.02
N LEU A 14 37.51 -15.36 -33.11
CA LEU A 14 36.93 -14.02 -33.28
C LEU A 14 35.40 -14.05 -33.49
N LEU A 15 34.85 -15.06 -34.17
CA LEU A 15 33.41 -15.23 -34.32
C LEU A 15 32.72 -15.70 -33.01
N VAL A 16 33.40 -16.53 -32.20
CA VAL A 16 32.89 -16.91 -30.87
C VAL A 16 32.93 -15.72 -29.89
N ALA A 17 33.97 -14.88 -29.96
CA ALA A 17 34.06 -13.65 -29.17
C ALA A 17 33.05 -12.56 -29.59
N ALA A 18 32.51 -12.63 -30.82
CA ALA A 18 31.46 -11.74 -31.32
C ALA A 18 30.04 -12.13 -30.84
N SER A 19 29.93 -13.19 -30.04
CA SER A 19 28.73 -13.44 -29.21
C SER A 19 28.76 -12.45 -28.05
N ALA A 20 28.70 -11.14 -28.36
CA ALA A 20 28.41 -10.14 -27.36
C ALA A 20 27.15 -10.62 -26.66
N ALA A 21 27.27 -10.92 -25.37
CA ALA A 21 26.13 -11.25 -24.54
C ALA A 21 25.19 -10.05 -24.62
N GLU A 22 24.20 -10.11 -25.49
CA GLU A 22 23.15 -9.10 -25.52
C GLU A 22 22.46 -9.20 -24.16
N ALA A 23 22.74 -8.21 -23.32
CA ALA A 23 22.11 -8.11 -22.02
C ALA A 23 20.60 -8.03 -22.25
N LYS A 24 19.84 -8.94 -21.62
CA LYS A 24 18.39 -8.95 -21.70
C LYS A 24 17.86 -7.55 -21.40
N GLN A 25 17.10 -7.01 -22.35
CA GLN A 25 16.45 -5.72 -22.19
C GLN A 25 15.09 -5.88 -21.50
N TRP A 26 14.79 -4.94 -20.63
CA TRP A 26 13.54 -4.87 -19.87
C TRP A 26 12.84 -3.57 -20.27
N LYS A 27 11.56 -3.68 -20.67
CA LYS A 27 10.75 -2.52 -21.07
C LYS A 27 10.11 -1.89 -19.84
N TYR A 28 10.18 -0.57 -19.77
CA TYR A 28 9.54 0.23 -18.74
C TYR A 28 8.70 1.33 -19.39
N ALA A 29 7.69 1.81 -18.67
CA ALA A 29 6.95 3.03 -19.02
C ALA A 29 6.61 3.80 -17.75
N GLY A 30 6.55 5.12 -17.87
CA GLY A 30 6.42 6.01 -16.73
C GLY A 30 7.71 6.11 -15.89
N MET A 31 7.65 6.98 -14.89
CA MET A 31 8.71 7.16 -13.91
C MET A 31 8.89 5.90 -13.06
N HIS A 32 10.12 5.46 -12.83
CA HIS A 32 10.40 4.28 -12.00
C HIS A 32 11.77 4.30 -11.32
N PRO A 33 12.00 3.52 -10.24
CA PRO A 33 13.31 3.37 -9.62
C PRO A 33 14.39 2.89 -10.60
N ARG A 34 15.60 3.45 -10.52
CA ARG A 34 16.71 3.01 -11.38
C ARG A 34 17.22 1.61 -11.04
N THR A 35 17.31 1.30 -9.75
CA THR A 35 17.84 0.02 -9.23
C THR A 35 16.83 -0.69 -8.32
N GLY A 36 15.81 0.02 -7.83
CA GLY A 36 14.87 -0.47 -6.82
C GLY A 36 15.37 -0.35 -5.38
N GLN A 37 16.57 0.21 -5.16
CA GLN A 37 17.07 0.55 -3.82
C GLN A 37 16.74 2.01 -3.47
N PRO A 38 16.38 2.30 -2.20
CA PRO A 38 16.21 3.69 -1.75
C PRO A 38 17.45 4.54 -1.96
N GLY A 39 17.26 5.81 -2.33
CA GLY A 39 18.34 6.77 -2.56
C GLY A 39 19.07 6.63 -3.91
N ASP A 40 18.88 5.54 -4.65
CA ASP A 40 19.53 5.32 -5.95
C ASP A 40 18.89 6.12 -7.10
N GLY A 41 17.84 6.89 -6.83
CA GLY A 41 17.21 7.78 -7.80
C GLY A 41 16.16 7.12 -8.70
N LEU A 42 15.50 7.96 -9.49
CA LEU A 42 14.45 7.59 -10.44
C LEU A 42 14.91 7.79 -11.89
N CYS A 43 14.38 6.97 -12.78
CA CYS A 43 14.24 7.30 -14.19
C CYS A 43 12.95 8.10 -14.35
N HIS A 44 13.00 9.25 -15.01
CA HIS A 44 11.86 10.15 -15.20
C HIS A 44 11.29 10.10 -16.62
N LEU A 45 11.73 9.15 -17.46
CA LEU A 45 11.20 9.01 -18.81
C LEU A 45 9.77 8.50 -18.76
N GLU A 46 8.82 9.31 -19.21
CA GLU A 46 7.40 8.97 -19.20
C GLU A 46 7.03 7.95 -20.28
N THR A 47 7.68 8.04 -21.44
CA THR A 47 7.44 7.15 -22.59
C THR A 47 8.04 5.76 -22.38
N THR A 48 7.56 4.77 -23.13
CA THR A 48 8.16 3.43 -23.14
C THR A 48 9.64 3.49 -23.52
N HIS A 49 10.49 2.85 -22.71
CA HIS A 49 11.94 2.78 -22.91
C HIS A 49 12.50 1.47 -22.34
N VAL A 50 13.80 1.22 -22.50
CA VAL A 50 14.44 -0.05 -22.08
C VAL A 50 15.66 0.17 -21.21
N HIS A 51 15.87 -0.74 -20.26
CA HIS A 51 17.09 -0.86 -19.47
C HIS A 51 17.65 -2.29 -19.53
N SER A 52 18.95 -2.45 -19.34
CA SER A 52 19.59 -3.77 -19.16
C SER A 52 19.38 -4.34 -17.76
N VAL A 53 18.96 -3.50 -16.80
CA VAL A 53 18.70 -3.88 -15.42
C VAL A 53 17.23 -4.27 -15.27
N ALA A 54 17.00 -5.44 -14.67
CA ALA A 54 15.67 -5.96 -14.38
C ALA A 54 15.00 -5.16 -13.24
N PRO A 55 13.66 -5.04 -13.23
CA PRO A 55 12.96 -4.36 -12.15
C PRO A 55 13.11 -5.15 -10.86
N GLN A 56 13.73 -4.55 -9.85
CA GLN A 56 13.77 -5.15 -8.52
C GLN A 56 12.37 -5.10 -7.90
N TYR A 57 11.99 -6.17 -7.20
CA TYR A 57 10.64 -6.30 -6.60
C TYR A 57 9.51 -6.18 -7.64
N ALA A 58 9.77 -6.66 -8.87
CA ALA A 58 8.85 -6.63 -10.00
C ALA A 58 7.43 -7.12 -9.68
N ASP A 59 7.29 -8.09 -8.78
CA ASP A 59 6.02 -8.71 -8.41
C ASP A 59 5.20 -7.88 -7.40
N THR A 60 5.76 -6.80 -6.87
CA THR A 60 5.10 -5.96 -5.85
C THR A 60 5.06 -4.48 -6.26
N LEU A 61 6.18 -3.90 -6.67
CA LEU A 61 6.31 -2.47 -7.00
C LEU A 61 5.81 -2.09 -8.39
N TYR A 62 5.67 -3.09 -9.26
CA TYR A 62 5.36 -2.88 -10.67
C TYR A 62 4.09 -3.62 -11.05
N ARG A 63 3.46 -3.12 -12.11
CA ARG A 63 2.47 -3.83 -12.91
C ARG A 63 2.98 -3.97 -14.32
N THR A 64 2.45 -4.97 -15.03
CA THR A 64 2.87 -5.25 -16.40
C THR A 64 1.70 -5.03 -17.33
N HIS A 65 1.89 -4.16 -18.30
CA HIS A 65 0.98 -3.95 -19.42
C HIS A 65 1.78 -4.16 -20.70
N ASP A 66 1.33 -5.01 -21.61
CA ASP A 66 2.01 -5.32 -22.89
C ASP A 66 3.52 -5.59 -22.75
N ASN A 67 3.88 -6.43 -21.77
CA ASN A 67 5.28 -6.80 -21.45
C ASN A 67 6.16 -5.57 -21.10
N THR A 68 5.55 -4.51 -20.57
CA THR A 68 6.18 -3.28 -20.10
C THR A 68 5.91 -3.09 -18.62
N TYR A 69 6.96 -2.84 -17.84
CA TYR A 69 6.87 -2.59 -16.41
C TYR A 69 6.50 -1.15 -16.12
N VAL A 70 5.39 -0.98 -15.41
CA VAL A 70 4.90 0.32 -14.93
C VAL A 70 5.05 0.33 -13.42
N PHE A 71 5.84 1.28 -12.89
CA PHE A 71 5.99 1.44 -11.45
C PHE A 71 4.73 2.10 -10.89
N ILE A 72 4.18 1.50 -9.85
CA ILE A 72 2.94 1.97 -9.20
C ILE A 72 3.13 2.17 -7.69
N GLY A 73 4.37 2.13 -7.20
CA GLY A 73 4.66 2.27 -5.78
C GLY A 73 4.79 3.74 -5.34
N ASP A 74 5.03 3.93 -4.05
CA ASP A 74 5.43 5.23 -3.51
C ASP A 74 6.86 5.59 -4.00
N PRO A 75 7.04 6.69 -4.75
CA PRO A 75 8.33 7.05 -5.33
C PRO A 75 9.27 7.75 -4.32
N THR A 76 8.78 8.11 -3.12
CA THR A 76 9.50 8.91 -2.13
C THR A 76 10.85 8.31 -1.69
N PRO A 77 10.97 6.99 -1.39
CA PRO A 77 12.25 6.40 -1.00
C PRO A 77 13.34 6.53 -2.08
N PHE A 78 12.95 6.78 -3.33
CA PHE A 78 13.84 6.88 -4.48
C PHE A 78 14.21 8.33 -4.80
N GLY A 79 13.85 9.28 -3.94
CA GLY A 79 14.24 10.68 -4.06
C GLY A 79 13.35 11.52 -4.97
N TYR A 80 12.08 11.13 -5.13
CA TYR A 80 11.13 11.95 -5.88
C TYR A 80 10.88 13.31 -5.22
N ASP A 81 11.07 14.36 -6.00
CA ASP A 81 10.96 15.76 -5.57
C ASP A 81 9.87 16.56 -6.31
N GLY A 82 9.16 15.92 -7.25
CA GLY A 82 8.05 16.54 -8.00
C GLY A 82 6.73 16.62 -7.21
N PRO A 83 5.62 16.95 -7.92
CA PRO A 83 4.27 16.99 -7.34
C PRO A 83 3.91 15.67 -6.67
N ARG A 84 3.46 15.75 -5.41
CA ARG A 84 3.11 14.59 -4.59
C ARG A 84 1.65 14.68 -4.18
N HIS A 85 0.95 13.56 -4.30
CA HIS A 85 -0.45 13.42 -3.93
C HIS A 85 -0.55 12.37 -2.83
N ALA A 86 -1.14 12.73 -1.70
CA ALA A 86 -1.24 11.85 -0.55
C ALA A 86 -2.47 10.95 -0.69
N TYR A 87 -2.25 9.65 -0.54
CA TYR A 87 -3.32 8.64 -0.53
C TYR A 87 -3.30 7.92 0.80
N TYR A 88 -4.46 7.40 1.20
CA TYR A 88 -4.56 6.53 2.37
C TYR A 88 -5.08 5.15 1.99
N GLY A 89 -4.29 4.13 2.34
CA GLY A 89 -4.65 2.74 2.20
C GLY A 89 -4.74 2.26 0.75
N HIS A 90 -5.48 1.19 0.52
CA HIS A 90 -5.55 0.58 -0.80
C HIS A 90 -6.45 1.40 -1.73
N HIS A 91 -6.10 1.50 -3.01
CA HIS A 91 -6.89 2.25 -3.98
C HIS A 91 -6.57 1.83 -5.42
N PRO A 92 -7.47 2.08 -6.39
CA PRO A 92 -7.18 1.83 -7.79
C PRO A 92 -6.03 2.72 -8.27
N VAL A 93 -5.26 2.15 -9.18
CA VAL A 93 -4.19 2.81 -9.93
C VAL A 93 -4.49 2.54 -11.39
N VAL A 94 -4.79 3.60 -12.14
CA VAL A 94 -5.22 3.49 -13.53
C VAL A 94 -3.99 3.64 -14.42
N LEU A 95 -3.60 2.56 -15.10
CA LEU A 95 -2.36 2.54 -15.89
C LEU A 95 -2.41 3.57 -17.02
N ASN A 96 -3.56 3.76 -17.65
CA ASN A 96 -3.73 4.77 -18.71
C ASN A 96 -3.47 6.21 -18.24
N VAL A 97 -3.67 6.52 -16.96
CA VAL A 97 -3.32 7.82 -16.37
C VAL A 97 -1.81 7.94 -16.11
N ILE A 98 -1.13 6.84 -15.76
CA ILE A 98 0.31 6.86 -15.46
C ILE A 98 1.15 6.96 -16.73
N ILE A 99 0.79 6.20 -17.77
CA ILE A 99 1.57 6.10 -19.00
C ILE A 99 0.92 6.82 -20.19
N ASN A 100 -0.09 7.66 -19.92
CA ASN A 100 -0.76 8.54 -20.89
C ASN A 100 -1.20 7.83 -22.18
N ILE A 101 -1.88 6.69 -22.05
CA ILE A 101 -2.50 5.99 -23.18
C ILE A 101 -3.99 6.31 -23.23
N ASP A 102 -4.52 6.55 -24.43
CA ASP A 102 -5.94 6.88 -24.61
C ASP A 102 -6.75 5.59 -24.81
N VAL A 103 -7.68 5.33 -23.90
CA VAL A 103 -8.51 4.11 -23.86
C VAL A 103 -9.94 4.45 -23.41
N ASP A 104 -10.92 3.76 -24.01
CA ASP A 104 -12.34 3.97 -23.67
C ASP A 104 -12.70 3.46 -22.26
N VAL A 105 -11.94 2.47 -21.77
CA VAL A 105 -12.13 1.80 -20.48
C VAL A 105 -10.82 1.82 -19.72
N ASP A 106 -10.87 2.23 -18.46
CA ASP A 106 -9.69 2.28 -17.60
C ASP A 106 -9.06 0.90 -17.44
N GLU A 107 -7.74 0.87 -17.57
CA GLU A 107 -6.93 -0.27 -17.16
C GLU A 107 -6.57 -0.15 -15.69
N VAL A 108 -7.41 -0.77 -14.86
CA VAL A 108 -7.34 -0.63 -13.40
C VAL A 108 -6.45 -1.71 -12.79
N GLU A 109 -5.39 -1.25 -12.14
CA GLU A 109 -4.61 -1.99 -11.17
C GLU A 109 -4.91 -1.46 -9.76
N TYR A 110 -4.30 -2.06 -8.73
CA TYR A 110 -4.47 -1.58 -7.36
C TYR A 110 -3.12 -1.35 -6.67
N CYS A 111 -3.07 -0.25 -5.91
CA CYS A 111 -2.09 -0.01 -4.88
C CYS A 111 -2.50 -0.77 -3.61
N TYR A 112 -1.54 -1.46 -2.99
CA TYR A 112 -1.75 -2.26 -1.77
C TYR A 112 -0.94 -1.70 -0.59
N HIS A 113 -0.64 -0.40 -0.62
CA HIS A 113 0.06 0.27 0.47
C HIS A 113 -0.83 0.45 1.69
N ASP A 114 -0.37 -0.07 2.82
CA ASP A 114 -1.02 0.13 4.11
C ASP A 114 -0.80 1.58 4.58
N GLY A 115 -1.88 2.23 5.01
CA GLY A 115 -1.84 3.57 5.59
C GLY A 115 -1.43 4.67 4.58
N PRO A 116 -0.92 5.81 5.07
CA PRO A 116 -0.60 6.95 4.22
C PRO A 116 0.64 6.69 3.35
N HIS A 117 0.58 7.13 2.10
CA HIS A 117 1.69 7.08 1.15
C HIS A 117 1.52 8.12 0.03
N TYR A 118 2.55 8.33 -0.78
CA TYR A 118 2.51 9.29 -1.89
C TYR A 118 2.47 8.60 -3.25
N HIS A 119 1.83 9.24 -4.21
CA HIS A 119 2.04 9.02 -5.64
C HIS A 119 2.41 10.32 -6.36
N ALA A 120 2.98 10.18 -7.56
CA ALA A 120 3.33 11.29 -8.45
C ALA A 120 2.15 11.81 -9.29
N TYR A 121 0.97 11.22 -9.13
CA TYR A 121 -0.23 11.49 -9.93
C TYR A 121 -1.46 11.66 -9.05
N GLU A 122 -2.40 12.47 -9.53
CA GLU A 122 -3.71 12.70 -8.92
C GLU A 122 -4.62 11.48 -9.00
N PRO A 123 -5.67 11.41 -8.15
CA PRO A 123 -6.63 10.33 -8.22
C PRO A 123 -7.23 10.22 -9.63
N PRO A 124 -7.36 9.00 -10.17
CA PRO A 124 -7.90 8.81 -11.50
C PRO A 124 -9.36 9.31 -11.56
N PRO A 125 -9.73 10.14 -12.56
CA PRO A 125 -10.96 10.93 -12.55
C PRO A 125 -12.25 10.10 -12.67
N ARG A 126 -12.14 8.84 -13.11
CA ARG A 126 -13.27 7.91 -13.29
C ARG A 126 -13.47 6.97 -12.09
N GLN A 127 -12.70 7.14 -11.03
CA GLN A 127 -12.75 6.33 -9.82
C GLN A 127 -13.28 7.16 -8.64
N GLU A 128 -13.86 6.49 -7.65
CA GLU A 128 -14.51 7.14 -6.52
C GLU A 128 -13.52 7.42 -5.39
N PHE A 129 -13.19 8.69 -5.19
CA PHE A 129 -12.37 9.16 -4.08
C PHE A 129 -13.10 10.21 -3.25
N VAL A 130 -12.79 10.25 -1.95
CA VAL A 130 -13.20 11.30 -1.03
C VAL A 130 -11.95 11.93 -0.45
N ASP A 131 -11.89 13.25 -0.51
CA ASP A 131 -10.77 14.02 0.02
C ASP A 131 -11.05 14.45 1.47
N LYS A 132 -10.02 14.36 2.31
CA LYS A 132 -10.06 14.89 3.68
C LYS A 132 -8.66 15.35 4.07
N GLU A 133 -8.55 16.62 4.43
CA GLU A 133 -7.28 17.26 4.85
C GLU A 133 -6.12 16.93 3.90
N GLU A 134 -6.33 17.14 2.59
CA GLU A 134 -5.34 16.91 1.51
C GLU A 134 -4.95 15.44 1.26
N VAL A 135 -5.68 14.49 1.86
CA VAL A 135 -5.47 13.06 1.63
C VAL A 135 -6.65 12.46 0.87
N HIS A 136 -6.33 11.66 -0.15
CA HIS A 136 -7.30 10.95 -0.99
C HIS A 136 -7.62 9.57 -0.42
N TYR A 137 -8.90 9.30 -0.18
CA TYR A 137 -9.42 8.02 0.30
C TYR A 137 -10.28 7.36 -0.77
N TYR A 138 -9.96 6.13 -1.16
CA TYR A 138 -10.83 5.39 -2.09
C TYR A 138 -12.15 5.02 -1.41
N ALA A 139 -13.25 5.43 -2.02
CA ALA A 139 -14.61 5.27 -1.52
C ALA A 139 -15.43 4.22 -2.28
N GLY A 140 -14.89 3.72 -3.38
CA GLY A 140 -15.56 2.68 -4.17
C GLY A 140 -15.43 1.29 -3.56
N GLU A 141 -16.20 0.35 -4.10
CA GLU A 141 -16.11 -1.05 -3.75
C GLU A 141 -14.86 -1.71 -4.34
N TYR A 142 -14.32 -2.70 -3.64
CA TYR A 142 -13.19 -3.48 -4.13
C TYR A 142 -13.67 -4.70 -4.94
N PRO A 143 -13.20 -4.87 -6.19
CA PRO A 143 -13.62 -5.98 -7.03
C PRO A 143 -13.03 -7.31 -6.58
N ASP A 144 -13.60 -8.42 -7.08
CA ASP A 144 -13.12 -9.78 -6.81
C ASP A 144 -11.66 -10.00 -7.15
N ALA A 145 -11.19 -9.39 -8.25
CA ALA A 145 -9.80 -9.46 -8.66
C ALA A 145 -8.86 -8.88 -7.59
N TYR A 146 -9.20 -7.70 -7.05
CA TYR A 146 -8.45 -7.12 -5.95
C TYR A 146 -8.41 -8.07 -4.74
N ARG A 147 -9.55 -8.66 -4.35
CA ARG A 147 -9.63 -9.55 -3.18
C ARG A 147 -8.78 -10.81 -3.36
N ARG A 148 -8.75 -11.35 -4.57
CA ARG A 148 -7.94 -12.50 -4.95
C ARG A 148 -6.45 -12.22 -4.85
N ASP A 149 -6.03 -11.04 -5.32
CA ASP A 149 -4.61 -10.71 -5.45
C ASP A 149 -4.03 -10.07 -4.17
N ASN A 150 -4.90 -9.52 -3.31
CA ASN A 150 -4.54 -8.86 -2.05
C ASN A 150 -3.53 -9.67 -1.21
N PRO A 151 -3.73 -10.97 -0.87
CA PRO A 151 -2.80 -11.72 -0.04
C PRO A 151 -1.36 -11.79 -0.60
N LYS A 152 -1.21 -11.68 -1.93
CA LYS A 152 0.09 -11.66 -2.60
C LYS A 152 0.67 -10.25 -2.62
N LEU A 153 -0.13 -9.24 -2.95
CA LEU A 153 0.34 -7.90 -3.28
C LEU A 153 0.56 -6.99 -2.07
N VAL A 154 -0.08 -7.26 -0.92
CA VAL A 154 0.23 -6.58 0.36
C VAL A 154 1.67 -6.81 0.84
N ARG A 155 2.41 -7.74 0.23
CA ARG A 155 3.86 -7.88 0.47
C ARG A 155 4.63 -6.61 0.12
N VAL A 156 4.06 -5.68 -0.66
CA VAL A 156 4.64 -4.34 -0.86
C VAL A 156 4.96 -3.65 0.48
N ASN A 157 4.14 -3.83 1.52
CA ASN A 157 4.39 -3.24 2.84
C ASN A 157 5.62 -3.85 3.51
N THR A 158 5.98 -5.09 3.19
CA THR A 158 7.24 -5.71 3.66
C THR A 158 8.45 -5.09 2.98
N VAL A 159 8.35 -4.79 1.68
CA VAL A 159 9.42 -4.14 0.90
C VAL A 159 9.73 -2.75 1.47
N TYR A 160 8.68 -1.95 1.75
CA TYR A 160 8.87 -0.59 2.25
C TYR A 160 9.17 -0.47 3.74
N ARG A 161 8.87 -1.47 4.57
CA ARG A 161 9.01 -1.38 6.04
C ARG A 161 10.42 -0.99 6.49
N GLY A 162 11.45 -1.41 5.76
CA GLY A 162 12.85 -1.11 6.08
C GLY A 162 13.34 0.23 5.55
N TRP A 163 12.51 0.96 4.79
CA TRP A 163 12.91 2.19 4.11
C TRP A 163 12.44 3.38 4.93
N ASN A 164 13.40 4.11 5.51
CA ASN A 164 13.15 5.32 6.29
C ASN A 164 12.84 6.51 5.37
N ALA A 165 11.73 6.44 4.66
CA ALA A 165 11.24 7.53 3.81
C ALA A 165 10.09 8.28 4.50
N PRO A 166 10.01 9.61 4.33
CA PRO A 166 8.90 10.38 4.87
C PRO A 166 7.58 9.92 4.25
N ARG A 167 6.56 9.78 5.09
CA ARG A 167 5.18 9.43 4.72
C ARG A 167 4.26 10.63 5.00
N PRO A 168 3.08 10.72 4.35
CA PRO A 168 2.08 11.70 4.75
C PRO A 168 1.68 11.48 6.22
N GLU A 169 1.55 12.56 6.98
CA GLU A 169 1.08 12.50 8.35
C GLU A 169 -0.46 12.53 8.37
N VAL A 170 -1.09 11.52 8.98
CA VAL A 170 -2.54 11.42 9.10
C VAL A 170 -2.90 11.19 10.56
N THR A 171 -3.50 12.20 11.19
CA THR A 171 -3.81 12.24 12.64
C THR A 171 -5.31 12.17 12.93
N PHE A 172 -6.14 12.04 11.90
CA PHE A 172 -7.60 12.01 11.99
C PHE A 172 -8.17 10.69 11.48
N ALA A 173 -9.38 10.35 11.91
CA ALA A 173 -10.08 9.15 11.43
C ALA A 173 -10.41 9.28 9.92
N PRO A 174 -10.30 8.20 9.12
CA PRO A 174 -10.75 8.18 7.73
C PRO A 174 -12.22 8.61 7.59
N PRO A 175 -12.63 9.14 6.43
CA PRO A 175 -14.03 9.45 6.16
C PRO A 175 -14.90 8.17 6.20
N PRO A 176 -16.19 8.23 6.60
CA PRO A 176 -17.06 7.05 6.71
C PRO A 176 -17.21 6.22 5.43
N GLN A 177 -16.98 6.83 4.28
CA GLN A 177 -17.03 6.21 2.95
C GLN A 177 -15.80 5.33 2.66
N TYR A 178 -14.72 5.49 3.43
CA TYR A 178 -13.53 4.66 3.26
C TYR A 178 -13.77 3.27 3.85
N HIS A 179 -13.61 2.25 3.02
CA HIS A 179 -13.84 0.85 3.39
C HIS A 179 -12.58 -0.02 3.32
N GLY A 180 -11.41 0.59 3.09
CA GLY A 180 -10.13 -0.10 3.08
C GLY A 180 -9.56 -0.37 4.47
N PRO A 181 -8.38 -1.02 4.55
CA PRO A 181 -7.68 -1.25 5.82
C PRO A 181 -7.34 0.06 6.53
N ILE A 182 -7.55 0.12 7.84
CA ILE A 182 -7.16 1.26 8.68
C ILE A 182 -5.90 0.84 9.46
N ILE A 183 -4.79 1.50 9.16
CA ILE A 183 -3.48 1.23 9.76
C ILE A 183 -2.99 2.54 10.37
N GLN A 184 -2.86 2.57 11.69
CA GLN A 184 -2.33 3.73 12.42
C GLN A 184 -0.81 3.66 12.44
N VAL A 185 -0.17 4.60 11.73
CA VAL A 185 1.28 4.79 11.79
C VAL A 185 1.56 6.07 12.55
N ASN A 186 1.24 6.07 13.85
CA ASN A 186 1.81 6.89 14.93
C ASN A 186 0.91 6.75 16.17
N VAL A 187 1.51 6.24 17.24
CA VAL A 187 0.86 5.94 18.53
C VAL A 187 0.36 7.25 19.15
N GLY A 188 -0.95 7.41 19.27
CA GLY A 188 -1.53 8.59 19.93
C GLY A 188 -3.04 8.79 19.77
N VAL A 189 -3.74 7.99 18.96
CA VAL A 189 -5.19 8.05 18.84
C VAL A 189 -5.74 6.65 19.10
N ASP A 190 -6.52 6.46 20.16
CA ASP A 190 -7.30 5.22 20.34
C ASP A 190 -8.33 5.14 19.22
N VAL A 191 -8.04 4.37 18.16
CA VAL A 191 -9.04 3.96 17.20
C VAL A 191 -9.39 2.52 17.52
N ASP A 192 -10.61 2.29 18.04
CA ASP A 192 -11.17 0.96 18.24
C ASP A 192 -11.37 0.30 16.86
N VAL A 193 -10.33 -0.37 16.36
CA VAL A 193 -10.36 -1.12 15.11
C VAL A 193 -11.14 -2.41 15.34
N ARG A 194 -12.46 -2.37 15.13
CA ARG A 194 -13.28 -3.58 15.01
C ARG A 194 -13.30 -4.09 13.58
N VAL A 195 -12.37 -5.00 13.28
CA VAL A 195 -12.43 -5.80 12.05
C VAL A 195 -13.71 -6.65 12.06
N GLY A 196 -14.64 -6.37 11.12
CA GLY A 196 -15.71 -7.31 10.75
C GLY A 196 -17.03 -7.24 11.52
N SER A 197 -17.37 -6.13 12.18
CA SER A 197 -18.70 -5.98 12.84
C SER A 197 -19.66 -5.11 12.01
N ARG A 198 -20.94 -5.51 11.96
CA ARG A 198 -22.08 -4.77 11.37
C ARG A 198 -22.07 -3.29 11.80
N PRO A 199 -22.46 -2.33 10.92
CA PRO A 199 -22.41 -0.90 11.24
C PRO A 199 -23.10 -0.59 12.57
N PRO A 200 -22.51 0.26 13.42
CA PRO A 200 -23.18 0.73 14.62
C PRO A 200 -24.46 1.50 14.22
N PRO A 201 -25.57 1.36 14.96
CA PRO A 201 -26.76 2.16 14.70
C PRO A 201 -26.41 3.65 14.87
N PRO A 202 -27.07 4.55 14.12
CA PRO A 202 -26.77 5.98 14.16
C PRO A 202 -26.87 6.51 15.59
N SER A 203 -25.83 7.20 16.04
CA SER A 203 -25.76 7.80 17.37
C SER A 203 -26.85 8.86 17.51
N ARG A 204 -27.77 8.65 18.46
CA ARG A 204 -28.63 9.74 18.95
C ARG A 204 -27.74 10.68 19.77
N GLU A 205 -27.75 11.97 19.43
CA GLU A 205 -27.18 13.02 20.26
C GLU A 205 -27.75 12.93 21.68
N VAL A 206 -26.90 12.66 22.67
CA VAL A 206 -27.25 12.76 24.08
C VAL A 206 -26.94 14.18 24.51
N ILE A 207 -27.97 15.02 24.59
CA ILE A 207 -27.90 16.32 25.25
C ILE A 207 -27.78 16.04 26.75
N ILE A 208 -26.59 16.28 27.33
CA ILE A 208 -26.40 16.22 28.78
C ILE A 208 -26.90 17.56 29.35
N ILE A 209 -28.08 17.54 29.98
CA ILE A 209 -28.54 18.61 30.85
C ILE A 209 -27.83 18.40 32.20
N ARG A 210 -27.00 19.36 32.61
CA ARG A 210 -26.46 19.43 33.98
C ARG A 210 -27.57 19.95 34.89
N GLU A 211 -28.02 19.12 35.82
CA GLU A 211 -28.71 19.57 37.02
C GLU A 211 -27.66 19.58 38.14
N ASP A 212 -27.31 20.79 38.58
CA ASP A 212 -26.61 21.02 39.84
C ASP A 212 -27.61 20.78 40.97
N ASP A 213 -27.30 19.88 41.90
CA ASP A 213 -27.90 19.94 43.23
C ASP A 213 -26.94 19.39 44.29
N ASP A 214 -26.72 20.25 45.27
CA ASP A 214 -25.91 20.05 46.47
C ASP A 214 -26.46 18.91 47.34
N HIS A 215 -25.58 18.25 48.11
CA HIS A 215 -25.72 18.10 49.57
C HIS A 215 -24.64 17.20 50.18
N ASP A 216 -23.93 17.79 51.15
CA ASP A 216 -23.21 17.14 52.25
C ASP A 216 -24.05 16.07 52.96
N HIS A 217 -23.40 15.01 53.48
CA HIS A 217 -23.36 14.69 54.92
C HIS A 217 -22.74 13.31 55.23
N ASP A 218 -22.08 13.29 56.38
CA ASP A 218 -21.34 12.21 57.04
C ASP A 218 -22.13 10.93 57.40
N HIS A 219 -21.36 9.84 57.61
CA HIS A 219 -21.37 8.95 58.78
C HIS A 219 -21.30 7.42 58.50
N HIS A 220 -20.29 6.81 59.12
CA HIS A 220 -20.21 5.49 59.78
C HIS A 220 -21.24 4.38 59.47
N HIS A 221 -20.77 3.15 59.23
CA HIS A 221 -20.65 2.07 60.25
C HIS A 221 -20.24 0.72 59.65
N ASP A 222 -19.77 -0.12 60.56
CA ASP A 222 -18.98 -1.34 60.41
C ASP A 222 -19.82 -2.62 60.58
N ASN A 223 -19.27 -3.74 60.08
CA ASN A 223 -19.52 -5.15 60.44
C ASN A 223 -20.92 -5.80 60.37
N GLY A 224 -20.99 -6.88 59.57
CA GLY A 224 -22.01 -7.93 59.67
C GLY A 224 -21.60 -9.25 59.02
N LYS A 225 -21.13 -10.22 59.83
CA LYS A 225 -20.91 -11.63 59.45
C LYS A 225 -22.25 -12.38 59.40
N HIS A 226 -22.44 -13.33 58.45
CA HIS A 226 -22.48 -14.79 58.69
C HIS A 226 -23.15 -15.62 57.56
N LYS A 227 -22.40 -16.62 57.08
CA LYS A 227 -22.72 -18.04 56.80
C LYS A 227 -24.02 -18.44 56.08
N GLY A 228 -23.85 -19.27 55.03
CA GLY A 228 -24.88 -20.22 54.58
C GLY A 228 -24.51 -21.12 53.40
N HIS A 229 -23.86 -22.27 53.68
CA HIS A 229 -23.90 -23.59 53.01
C HIS A 229 -23.88 -23.70 51.46
N LYS A 230 -22.77 -24.19 50.87
CA LYS A 230 -22.40 -25.60 50.57
C LYS A 230 -23.22 -26.32 49.47
N ASN A 231 -22.48 -26.62 48.40
CA ASN A 231 -22.42 -27.87 47.61
C ASN A 231 -23.58 -28.21 46.66
N LYS A 232 -23.27 -28.36 45.35
CA LYS A 232 -22.76 -29.62 44.76
C LYS A 232 -22.34 -29.45 43.31
N LYS A 233 -21.21 -30.09 42.99
CA LYS A 233 -20.69 -30.45 41.66
C LYS A 233 -21.73 -31.25 40.87
N PHE A 234 -21.75 -31.09 39.55
CA PHE A 234 -21.63 -32.21 38.62
C PHE A 234 -20.82 -31.81 37.39
N LYS A 235 -20.09 -32.80 36.86
CA LYS A 235 -18.99 -32.77 35.89
C LYS A 235 -19.33 -33.86 34.86
N GLY A 236 -18.92 -33.68 33.60
CA GLY A 236 -18.97 -34.69 32.53
C GLY A 236 -20.13 -34.42 31.56
N ARG A 237 -19.94 -34.09 30.28
CA ARG A 237 -19.09 -34.69 29.21
C ARG A 237 -19.62 -36.07 28.82
N ASP A 238 -20.32 -36.12 27.69
CA ASP A 238 -19.92 -36.82 26.46
C ASP A 238 -20.46 -36.04 25.25
#